data_AF-A0A2V7JPI0-F1
#
_entry.id   AF-A0A2V7JPI0-F1
#
_cell.length_a   1.000
_cell.length_b   1.000
_cell.length_c   1.000
_cell.angle_alpha   90.00
_cell.angle_beta   90.00
_cell.angle_gamma   90.00
#
_symmetry.space_group_name_H-M   'P 1'
#
loop_
_entity.id
_entity.type
_entity.pdbx_description
1 polymer ?
#
loop_
_entity_poly.entity_id
_entity_poly.type
_entity_poly.pdbx_seq_one_letter_code
_entity_poly.pdbx_strand_id
1 'polypeptide(L)'
;MKTNKKGFTLIELLIVVVIIGILAAIAIPKFANTKDKAYVAAMKSDLRNLATYEEQYAADNNGAYFAGTATSATPLQGFTPSQNVTITAVIVAGPPQAWTATATHSQSAKTCDNSTGTIVCT
;
A
#
# COMPACT_ATOMS: atom_id res chain seq x y z
N MET A 1 33.41 52.14 -3.45
CA MET A 1 33.50 50.68 -3.21
C MET A 1 32.84 49.96 -4.40
N LYS A 2 33.60 49.52 -5.41
CA LYS A 2 33.04 48.81 -6.58
C LYS A 2 32.74 47.37 -6.20
N THR A 3 31.47 47.03 -6.04
CA THR A 3 31.01 45.66 -5.87
C THR A 3 31.17 44.91 -7.19
N ASN A 4 32.11 43.97 -7.26
CA ASN A 4 32.23 43.01 -8.36
C ASN A 4 30.95 42.15 -8.41
N LYS A 5 30.01 42.50 -9.28
CA LYS A 5 28.88 41.61 -9.58
C LYS A 5 29.39 40.48 -10.46
N LYS A 6 29.69 39.32 -9.86
CA LYS A 6 29.92 38.08 -10.61
C LYS A 6 28.59 37.64 -11.23
N GLY A 7 28.50 37.67 -12.56
CA GLY A 7 27.39 37.07 -13.29
C GLY A 7 27.59 35.56 -13.40
N PHE A 8 26.50 34.81 -13.29
CA PHE A 8 26.47 33.37 -13.60
C PHE A 8 26.64 33.19 -15.11
N THR A 9 27.50 32.27 -15.57
CA THR A 9 27.60 31.99 -17.00
C THR A 9 26.47 31.06 -17.44
N LEU A 10 26.03 31.22 -18.69
CA LEU A 10 25.02 30.34 -19.28
C LEU A 10 25.50 28.88 -19.34
N ILE A 11 26.80 28.66 -19.51
CA ILE A 11 27.38 27.31 -19.57
C ILE A 11 27.37 26.61 -18.21
N GLU A 12 27.56 27.34 -17.11
CA GLU A 12 27.43 26.79 -15.75
C GLU A 12 26.01 26.31 -15.49
N LEU A 13 24.99 27.09 -15.90
CA LEU A 13 23.59 26.65 -15.76
C LEU A 13 23.26 25.47 -16.68
N LEU A 14 23.80 25.45 -17.91
CA LEU A 14 23.56 24.38 -18.87
C LEU A 14 24.09 23.03 -18.35
N ILE A 15 25.32 22.99 -17.83
CA ILE A 15 25.90 21.75 -17.29
C ILE A 15 25.10 21.26 -16.07
N VAL A 16 24.63 22.17 -15.21
CA VAL A 16 23.84 21.81 -14.02
C VAL A 16 22.52 21.14 -14.41
N VAL A 17 21.77 21.70 -15.37
CA VAL A 17 20.49 21.10 -15.79
C VAL A 17 20.69 19.75 -16.50
N VAL A 18 21.80 19.57 -17.22
CA VAL A 18 22.17 18.28 -17.82
C VAL A 18 22.43 17.23 -16.74
N ILE A 19 23.21 17.56 -15.70
CA ILE A 19 23.49 16.62 -14.60
C ILE A 19 22.20 16.26 -13.84
N ILE A 20 21.37 17.26 -13.50
CA ILE A 20 20.08 17.01 -12.82
C ILE A 20 19.16 16.16 -13.72
N GLY A 21 19.14 16.40 -15.03
CA GLY A 21 18.37 15.60 -15.99
C GLY A 21 18.77 14.12 -15.98
N ILE A 22 20.06 13.82 -15.97
CA ILE A 22 20.57 12.44 -15.90
C ILE A 22 20.18 11.78 -14.57
N LEU A 23 20.36 12.48 -13.44
CA LEU A 23 19.99 11.95 -12.13
C LEU A 23 18.49 11.71 -12.01
N ALA A 24 17.65 12.63 -12.50
CA ALA A 24 16.20 12.53 -12.48
C ALA A 24 15.70 11.34 -13.32
N ALA A 25 16.29 11.11 -14.50
CA ALA A 25 15.92 10.00 -15.37
C ALA A 25 16.06 8.62 -14.69
N ILE A 26 17.05 8.44 -13.82
CA ILE A 26 17.26 7.20 -13.06
C ILE A 26 16.42 7.19 -11.77
N ALA A 27 16.36 8.33 -11.08
CA ALA A 27 15.72 8.41 -9.77
C ALA A 27 14.18 8.28 -9.84
N ILE A 28 13.52 8.90 -10.82
CA ILE A 28 12.06 8.90 -10.95
C ILE A 28 11.48 7.47 -11.06
N PRO A 29 11.89 6.62 -12.01
CA PRO A 29 11.33 5.26 -12.12
C PRO A 29 11.67 4.41 -10.89
N LYS A 30 12.86 4.57 -10.31
CA LYS A 30 13.26 3.86 -9.08
C LYS A 30 12.37 4.25 -7.89
N PHE A 31 12.07 5.54 -7.75
CA PHE A 31 11.22 6.04 -6.69
C PHE A 31 9.77 5.58 -6.85
N ALA A 32 9.23 5.59 -8.07
CA ALA A 32 7.90 5.06 -8.36
C ALA A 32 7.78 3.58 -7.97
N ASN A 33 8.75 2.74 -8.37
CA ASN A 33 8.78 1.33 -7.98
C ASN A 33 8.92 1.12 -6.47
N THR A 34 9.65 1.98 -5.78
CA THR A 34 9.82 1.90 -4.32
C THR A 34 8.52 2.27 -3.60
N LYS A 35 7.80 3.28 -4.08
CA LYS A 35 6.47 3.64 -3.59
C LYS A 35 5.47 2.50 -3.78
N ASP A 36 5.44 1.90 -4.96
CA ASP A 36 4.54 0.78 -5.24
C ASP A 36 4.80 -0.41 -4.30
N LYS A 37 6.07 -0.74 -4.07
CA LYS A 37 6.47 -1.74 -3.06
C LYS A 37 6.00 -1.39 -1.64
N ALA A 38 6.03 -0.12 -1.26
CA ALA A 38 5.54 0.34 0.03
C ALA A 38 4.01 0.19 0.15
N TYR A 39 3.25 0.49 -0.91
CA TYR A 39 1.81 0.26 -0.94
C TYR A 39 1.47 -1.23 -0.82
N VAL A 40 2.19 -2.09 -1.55
CA VAL A 40 2.05 -3.55 -1.42
C VAL A 40 2.38 -4.03 -0.01
N ALA A 41 3.42 -3.49 0.62
CA ALA A 41 3.77 -3.83 2.00
C ALA A 41 2.65 -3.42 2.98
N ALA A 42 2.04 -2.24 2.79
CA ALA A 42 0.90 -1.80 3.60
C ALA A 42 -0.30 -2.74 3.45
N MET A 43 -0.69 -3.08 2.21
CA MET A 43 -1.78 -4.04 1.95
C MET A 43 -1.53 -5.40 2.61
N LYS A 44 -0.29 -5.93 2.51
CA LYS A 44 0.08 -7.18 3.17
C LYS A 44 0.00 -7.07 4.69
N SER A 45 0.43 -5.95 5.27
CA SER A 45 0.35 -5.71 6.71
C SER A 45 -1.10 -5.66 7.17
N ASP A 46 -1.96 -4.95 6.45
CA ASP A 46 -3.38 -4.84 6.77
C ASP A 46 -4.09 -6.18 6.69
N LEU A 47 -3.78 -7.03 5.70
CA LEU A 47 -4.33 -8.40 5.64
C LEU A 47 -3.87 -9.29 6.81
N ARG A 48 -2.62 -9.14 7.28
CA ARG A 48 -2.14 -9.86 8.48
C ARG A 48 -2.85 -9.39 9.74
N ASN A 49 -3.04 -8.07 9.87
CA ASN A 49 -3.78 -7.49 10.97
C ASN A 49 -5.23 -7.96 10.94
N LEU A 50 -5.88 -7.93 9.77
CA LEU A 50 -7.23 -8.44 9.58
C LEU A 50 -7.34 -9.90 10.05
N ALA A 51 -6.37 -10.75 9.71
CA ALA A 51 -6.38 -12.13 10.17
C ALA A 51 -6.42 -12.23 11.71
N THR A 52 -5.68 -11.38 12.43
CA THR A 52 -5.78 -11.34 13.90
C THR A 52 -7.16 -10.90 14.38
N TYR A 53 -7.80 -9.95 13.71
CA TYR A 53 -9.17 -9.52 14.04
C TYR A 53 -10.21 -10.60 13.75
N GLU A 54 -10.06 -11.32 12.65
CA GLU A 54 -10.95 -12.43 12.28
C GLU A 54 -10.84 -13.59 13.29
N GLU A 55 -9.62 -13.96 13.70
CA GLU A 55 -9.44 -14.97 14.76
C GLU A 55 -9.99 -14.52 16.10
N GLN A 56 -9.82 -13.24 16.46
CA GLN A 56 -10.41 -12.69 17.68
C GLN A 56 -11.94 -12.73 17.62
N TYR A 57 -12.52 -12.29 16.50
CA TYR A 57 -13.96 -12.31 16.31
C TYR A 57 -14.51 -13.74 16.33
N ALA A 58 -13.82 -14.70 15.72
CA ALA A 58 -14.18 -16.11 15.75
C ALA A 58 -14.14 -16.70 17.17
N ALA A 59 -13.16 -16.32 17.99
CA ALA A 59 -13.11 -16.72 19.39
C ALA A 59 -14.35 -16.25 20.17
N ASP A 60 -14.83 -15.04 19.89
CA ASP A 60 -15.99 -14.45 20.56
C ASP A 60 -17.34 -14.91 19.97
N ASN A 61 -17.36 -15.36 18.70
CA ASN A 61 -18.59 -15.65 17.94
C ASN A 61 -18.70 -17.12 17.49
N ASN A 62 -18.31 -18.06 18.37
CA ASN A 62 -18.47 -19.50 18.13
C ASN A 62 -17.83 -20.01 16.82
N GLY A 63 -16.68 -19.46 16.44
CA GLY A 63 -15.96 -19.83 15.21
C GLY A 63 -16.51 -19.17 13.94
N ALA A 64 -17.45 -18.23 14.05
CA ALA A 64 -17.92 -17.44 12.92
C ALA A 64 -16.94 -16.30 12.63
N TYR A 65 -16.66 -16.06 11.35
CA TYR A 65 -15.87 -14.92 10.87
C TYR A 65 -16.81 -13.79 10.41
N PHE A 66 -16.27 -12.57 10.28
CA PHE A 66 -17.03 -11.44 9.73
C PHE A 66 -16.73 -11.24 8.24
N ALA A 67 -17.58 -10.45 7.57
CA ALA A 67 -17.41 -10.11 6.17
C ALA A 67 -17.90 -8.69 5.91
N GLY A 68 -17.45 -8.13 4.80
CA GLY A 68 -17.77 -6.77 4.38
C GLY A 68 -16.56 -6.03 3.85
N THR A 69 -16.75 -4.75 3.56
CA THR A 69 -15.69 -3.87 3.05
C THR A 69 -15.28 -2.88 4.12
N ALA A 70 -13.98 -2.85 4.42
CA ALA A 70 -13.36 -1.92 5.34
C ALA A 70 -12.53 -0.88 4.58
N THR A 71 -12.64 0.38 5.01
CA THR A 71 -11.77 1.48 4.56
C THR A 71 -11.36 2.29 5.77
N SER A 72 -10.37 3.17 5.63
CA SER A 72 -9.99 4.11 6.70
C SER A 72 -11.15 5.00 7.21
N ALA A 73 -12.18 5.24 6.39
CA ALA A 73 -13.36 6.02 6.78
C ALA A 73 -14.52 5.14 7.29
N THR A 74 -14.50 3.85 6.97
CA THR A 74 -15.56 2.89 7.32
C THR A 74 -14.93 1.65 7.95
N PRO A 75 -14.64 1.69 9.27
CA PRO A 75 -14.14 0.54 10.00
C PRO A 75 -15.13 -0.63 9.95
N LEU A 76 -14.61 -1.85 9.95
CA LEU A 76 -15.40 -3.08 9.94
C LEU A 76 -15.09 -3.88 11.22
N GLN A 77 -16.06 -4.05 12.12
CA GLN A 77 -15.88 -4.79 13.38
C GLN A 77 -14.64 -4.32 14.19
N GLY A 78 -14.37 -3.02 14.22
CA GLY A 78 -13.21 -2.44 14.90
C GLY A 78 -11.89 -2.49 14.09
N PHE A 79 -11.84 -3.26 13.01
CA PHE A 79 -10.71 -3.24 12.08
C PHE A 79 -10.78 -1.99 11.18
N THR A 80 -9.67 -1.25 11.14
CA THR A 80 -9.50 -0.10 10.25
C THR A 80 -8.21 -0.29 9.45
N PRO A 81 -8.27 -0.41 8.10
CA PRO A 81 -7.09 -0.55 7.29
C PRO A 81 -6.31 0.76 7.18
N SER A 82 -5.08 0.68 6.68
CA SER A 82 -4.24 1.84 6.39
C SER A 82 -4.90 2.79 5.39
N GLN A 83 -4.48 4.07 5.39
CA GLN A 83 -5.02 5.04 4.45
C GLN A 83 -4.86 4.57 3.00
N ASN A 84 -5.90 4.83 2.19
CA ASN A 84 -5.99 4.42 0.78
C ASN A 84 -6.00 2.91 0.53
N VAL A 85 -6.01 2.06 1.57
CA VAL A 85 -6.24 0.62 1.45
C VAL A 85 -7.73 0.34 1.63
N THR A 86 -8.29 -0.42 0.69
CA THR A 86 -9.63 -0.99 0.78
C THR A 86 -9.50 -2.49 0.92
N ILE A 87 -10.10 -3.04 1.98
CA ILE A 87 -10.15 -4.47 2.25
C ILE A 87 -11.58 -4.95 2.06
N THR A 88 -11.78 -6.05 1.35
CA THR A 88 -13.06 -6.75 1.24
C THR A 88 -12.89 -8.16 1.75
N ALA A 89 -13.51 -8.47 2.89
CA ALA A 89 -13.57 -9.79 3.51
C ALA A 89 -14.85 -10.51 3.09
N VAL A 90 -14.75 -11.80 2.80
CA VAL A 90 -15.84 -12.66 2.33
C VAL A 90 -15.79 -13.97 3.08
N ILE A 91 -16.96 -14.45 3.51
CA ILE A 91 -17.09 -15.77 4.12
C ILE A 91 -17.08 -16.84 3.04
N VAL A 92 -16.26 -17.87 3.27
CA VAL A 92 -16.28 -19.11 2.50
C VAL A 92 -17.05 -20.15 3.29
N ALA A 93 -18.19 -20.57 2.74
CA ALA A 93 -19.03 -21.59 3.35
C ALA A 93 -18.34 -22.97 3.33
N GLY A 94 -18.45 -23.70 4.45
CA GLY A 94 -17.91 -25.04 4.60
C GLY A 94 -17.88 -25.45 6.09
N PRO A 95 -17.71 -26.75 6.42
CA PRO A 95 -17.35 -27.18 7.76
C PRO A 95 -15.84 -27.52 7.84
N PRO A 96 -15.02 -26.74 8.60
CA PRO A 96 -15.35 -25.49 9.28
C PRO A 96 -15.52 -24.31 8.31
N GLN A 97 -16.21 -23.27 8.77
CA GLN A 97 -16.35 -22.02 8.01
C GLN A 97 -14.97 -21.40 7.85
N ALA A 98 -14.71 -20.80 6.70
CA ALA A 98 -13.48 -20.08 6.42
C ALA A 98 -13.78 -18.65 5.94
N TRP A 99 -12.75 -17.85 5.74
CA TRP A 99 -12.86 -16.51 5.20
C TRP A 99 -11.71 -16.23 4.24
N THR A 100 -11.94 -15.33 3.30
CA THR A 100 -10.91 -14.77 2.43
C THR A 100 -11.06 -13.25 2.41
N ALA A 101 -9.97 -12.56 2.12
CA ALA A 101 -9.99 -11.12 1.96
C ALA A 101 -9.07 -10.67 0.84
N THR A 102 -9.50 -9.61 0.17
CA THR A 102 -8.76 -8.92 -0.88
C THR A 102 -8.47 -7.49 -0.45
N ALA A 103 -7.21 -7.07 -0.53
CA ALA A 103 -6.75 -5.71 -0.29
C ALA A 103 -6.31 -5.05 -1.60
N THR A 104 -6.75 -3.81 -1.80
CA THR A 104 -6.37 -2.94 -2.92
C THR A 104 -5.90 -1.59 -2.39
N HIS A 105 -5.00 -0.92 -3.11
CA HIS A 105 -4.53 0.43 -2.76
C HIS A 105 -4.83 1.40 -3.91
N SER A 106 -5.40 2.57 -3.63
CA SER A 106 -5.88 3.51 -4.67
C SER A 106 -4.80 4.01 -5.64
N GLN A 107 -3.52 3.91 -5.25
CA GLN A 107 -2.35 4.33 -6.04
C GLN A 107 -1.50 3.18 -6.57
N SER A 108 -1.94 1.93 -6.43
CA SER A 108 -1.25 0.75 -6.98
C SER A 108 -2.21 -0.04 -7.86
N ALA A 109 -1.70 -0.58 -8.97
CA ALA A 109 -2.45 -1.54 -9.76
C ALA A 109 -2.43 -2.96 -9.15
N LYS A 110 -1.63 -3.16 -8.09
CA LYS A 110 -1.46 -4.45 -7.44
C LYS A 110 -2.64 -4.76 -6.52
N THR A 111 -3.02 -6.03 -6.47
CA THR A 111 -4.04 -6.55 -5.56
C THR A 111 -3.45 -7.66 -4.72
N CYS A 112 -3.71 -7.64 -3.42
CA CYS A 112 -3.27 -8.69 -2.49
C CYS A 112 -4.46 -9.48 -1.98
N ASP A 113 -4.35 -10.80 -1.86
CA ASP A 113 -5.39 -11.66 -1.30
C ASP A 113 -4.80 -12.81 -0.48
N ASN A 114 -5.62 -13.44 0.36
CA ASN A 114 -5.26 -14.64 1.13
C ASN A 114 -6.01 -15.91 0.69
N SER A 115 -6.61 -15.92 -0.49
CA SER A 115 -7.50 -17.02 -0.94
C SER A 115 -6.81 -18.38 -1.04
N THR A 116 -5.47 -18.37 -1.18
CA THR A 116 -4.63 -19.58 -1.27
C THR A 116 -4.06 -20.03 0.09
N GLY A 117 -4.49 -19.42 1.20
CA GLY A 117 -3.95 -19.69 2.55
C GLY A 117 -2.63 -18.97 2.85
N THR A 118 -2.05 -18.27 1.87
CA THR A 118 -0.94 -17.33 2.07
C THR A 118 -1.26 -16.00 1.40
N ILE A 119 -0.68 -14.90 1.89
CA ILE A 119 -0.91 -13.58 1.29
C ILE A 119 -0.09 -13.47 0.01
N VAL A 120 -0.76 -13.43 -1.13
CA VAL A 120 -0.19 -13.26 -2.47
C VAL A 120 -0.58 -11.89 -2.99
N CYS A 121 0.31 -11.22 -3.72
CA CYS A 121 -0.02 -9.97 -4.41
C CYS A 121 0.34 -10.06 -5.88
N THR A 122 -0.58 -9.67 -6.74
CA THR A 122 -0.47 -9.72 -8.21
C THR A 122 -0.59 -8.35 -8.82
#